data_AF-A0A3B0ZRV8-F1
#
_entry.id   AF-A0A3B0ZRV8-F1
#
_cell.length_a   1.000
_cell.length_b   1.000
_cell.length_c   1.000
_cell.angle_alpha   90.00
_cell.angle_beta   90.00
_cell.angle_gamma   90.00
#
_symmetry.space_group_name_H-M   'P 1'
#
loop_
_entity.id
_entity.type
_entity.pdbx_description
1 polymer ?
#
loop_
_entity_poly.entity_id
_entity_poly.type
_entity_poly.pdbx_seq_one_letter_code
_entity_poly.pdbx_strand_id
1 'polypeptide(L)'
;ALAPDALIMADPGLIMMVRERWPEMPVHLSVQANTTNYASVKFWQSMGVSRVILSRELSLDEIEDIRQRCPDMELEVFVHGALCIAYSGRCLLSGYFNHRDPNQGSCTNSCRWKYTVSEADINETGDIEPIQKIDFDGMSAIQTPELFPEQTRDRHPLADKVYLLEESGRKGELMPIMEDEFGTYIMNSKDLRAIQHVKRLTEIGIDSLKIEGRTKSHYYVARTAQLYRAAINDAVAGREFDATLYGKLEGLANRGYTDGFYMRHPNQQYQNYLKSHSVSSKQQFVGEIESFDIATGLAKISVKNKFIIGDSLEVITPQGNKTITLQHIENLDGEAMSQAPGGGYTVRINLPQGNYDKALLARNLSPEFITD
;
A
#
# COMPACT_ATOMS: atom_id res chain seq x y z
N ALA A 1 -27.38 17.15 -0.34
CA ALA A 1 -26.98 15.87 0.27
C ALA A 1 -25.95 15.19 -0.63
N LEU A 2 -25.11 14.30 -0.09
CA LEU A 2 -23.96 13.71 -0.81
C LEU A 2 -24.31 12.72 -1.94
N ALA A 3 -25.54 12.16 -1.97
CA ALA A 3 -26.05 11.27 -3.03
C ALA A 3 -25.08 10.15 -3.46
N PRO A 4 -24.66 9.26 -2.55
CA PRO A 4 -23.75 8.17 -2.91
C PRO A 4 -24.43 7.14 -3.81
N ASP A 5 -23.66 6.54 -4.72
CA ASP A 5 -24.14 5.46 -5.62
C ASP A 5 -24.35 4.12 -4.90
N ALA A 6 -23.63 3.89 -3.79
CA ALA A 6 -23.71 2.68 -2.97
C ALA A 6 -23.18 2.93 -1.54
N LEU A 7 -23.54 2.06 -0.61
CA LEU A 7 -23.02 2.03 0.76
C LEU A 7 -22.17 0.78 0.98
N ILE A 8 -20.95 0.94 1.51
CA ILE A 8 -20.11 -0.18 1.94
C ILE A 8 -20.33 -0.40 3.44
N MET A 9 -20.85 -1.57 3.83
CA MET A 9 -21.30 -1.84 5.20
C MET A 9 -20.82 -3.22 5.69
N ALA A 10 -20.63 -3.39 7.00
CA ALA A 10 -20.20 -4.65 7.61
C ALA A 10 -21.22 -5.21 8.62
N ASP A 11 -21.91 -4.34 9.35
CA ASP A 11 -22.82 -4.74 10.43
C ASP A 11 -24.18 -5.23 9.89
N PRO A 12 -24.61 -6.48 10.19
CA PRO A 12 -25.87 -7.02 9.69
C PRO A 12 -27.10 -6.22 10.14
N GLY A 13 -27.11 -5.69 11.36
CA GLY A 13 -28.24 -4.93 11.89
C GLY A 13 -28.41 -3.60 11.17
N LEU A 14 -27.31 -2.88 10.93
CA LEU A 14 -27.34 -1.65 10.13
C LEU A 14 -27.72 -1.93 8.67
N ILE A 15 -27.24 -3.02 8.08
CA ILE A 15 -27.63 -3.41 6.72
C ILE A 15 -29.14 -3.65 6.65
N MET A 16 -29.71 -4.40 7.60
CA MET A 16 -31.15 -4.64 7.70
C MET A 16 -31.92 -3.31 7.76
N MET A 17 -31.54 -2.41 8.67
CA MET A 17 -32.18 -1.09 8.83
C MET A 17 -32.08 -0.22 7.57
N VAL A 18 -30.92 -0.20 6.90
CA VAL A 18 -30.73 0.54 5.65
C VAL A 18 -31.61 -0.01 4.54
N ARG A 19 -31.70 -1.33 4.40
CA ARG A 19 -32.52 -1.97 3.37
C ARG A 19 -34.02 -1.76 3.60
N GLU A 20 -34.47 -1.73 4.86
CA GLU A 20 -35.86 -1.39 5.20
C GLU A 20 -36.19 0.07 4.88
N ARG A 21 -35.25 0.99 5.15
CA ARG A 21 -35.47 2.43 4.99
C ARG A 21 -35.24 2.94 3.56
N TRP A 22 -34.26 2.37 2.86
CA TRP A 22 -33.81 2.75 1.52
C TRP A 22 -33.55 1.48 0.67
N PRO A 23 -34.60 0.75 0.26
CA PRO A 23 -34.46 -0.54 -0.43
C PRO A 23 -33.73 -0.45 -1.78
N GLU A 24 -33.80 0.72 -2.43
CA GLU A 24 -33.14 0.98 -3.71
C GLU A 24 -31.65 1.31 -3.60
N MET A 25 -31.13 1.58 -2.39
CA MET A 25 -29.72 1.93 -2.19
C MET A 25 -28.86 0.66 -2.24
N PRO A 26 -27.94 0.52 -3.21
CA PRO A 26 -27.06 -0.64 -3.28
C PRO A 26 -26.17 -0.73 -2.04
N VAL A 27 -26.16 -1.91 -1.42
CA VAL A 27 -25.26 -2.22 -0.30
C VAL A 27 -24.19 -3.18 -0.79
N HIS A 28 -22.92 -2.80 -0.59
CA HIS A 28 -21.74 -3.63 -0.81
C HIS A 28 -21.24 -4.11 0.56
N LEU A 29 -20.93 -5.39 0.70
CA LEU A 29 -20.38 -5.92 1.93
C LEU A 29 -18.89 -5.57 2.07
N SER A 30 -18.53 -4.94 3.18
CA SER A 30 -17.17 -4.61 3.56
C SER A 30 -16.32 -5.86 3.79
N VAL A 31 -15.04 -5.79 3.44
CA VAL A 31 -14.02 -6.81 3.80
C VAL A 31 -13.95 -7.08 5.30
N GLN A 32 -14.40 -6.13 6.13
CA GLN A 32 -14.47 -6.26 7.59
C GLN A 32 -15.49 -7.30 8.06
N ALA A 33 -16.39 -7.76 7.19
CA ALA A 33 -17.28 -8.89 7.47
C ALA A 33 -16.58 -10.26 7.36
N ASN A 34 -15.31 -10.31 6.93
CA ASN A 34 -14.48 -11.53 6.83
C ASN A 34 -15.14 -12.66 6.00
N THR A 35 -15.67 -12.33 4.83
CA THR A 35 -16.28 -13.35 3.95
C THR A 35 -15.21 -14.17 3.25
N THR A 36 -14.99 -15.41 3.71
CA THR A 36 -13.91 -16.32 3.29
C THR A 36 -14.38 -17.56 2.51
N ASN A 37 -15.68 -17.74 2.29
CA ASN A 37 -16.21 -18.93 1.61
C ASN A 37 -17.51 -18.63 0.88
N TYR A 38 -17.88 -19.52 -0.05
CA TYR A 38 -19.04 -19.35 -0.92
C TYR A 38 -20.37 -19.35 -0.14
N ALA A 39 -20.46 -20.10 0.97
CA ALA A 39 -21.69 -20.21 1.75
C ALA A 39 -22.03 -18.87 2.42
N SER A 40 -21.01 -18.18 2.96
CA SER A 40 -21.14 -16.82 3.47
C SER A 40 -21.51 -15.82 2.36
N VAL A 41 -20.95 -15.95 1.16
CA VAL A 41 -21.35 -15.12 0.00
C VAL A 41 -22.85 -15.32 -0.32
N LYS A 42 -23.32 -16.56 -0.41
CA LYS A 42 -24.74 -16.87 -0.66
C LYS A 42 -25.66 -16.35 0.44
N PHE A 43 -25.23 -16.44 1.70
CA PHE A 43 -25.95 -15.85 2.81
C PHE A 43 -26.14 -14.34 2.61
N TRP A 44 -25.07 -13.60 2.34
CA TRP A 44 -25.14 -12.16 2.12
C TRP A 44 -25.92 -11.78 0.86
N GLN A 45 -25.85 -12.60 -0.20
CA GLN A 45 -26.71 -12.48 -1.37
C GLN A 45 -28.20 -12.58 -1.01
N SER A 46 -28.57 -13.57 -0.19
CA SER A 46 -29.97 -13.72 0.28
C SER A 46 -30.42 -12.56 1.16
N MET A 47 -29.48 -11.89 1.83
CA MET A 47 -29.68 -10.64 2.56
C MET A 47 -29.64 -9.41 1.66
N GLY A 48 -29.69 -9.58 0.32
CA GLY A 48 -29.83 -8.54 -0.70
C GLY A 48 -28.67 -7.57 -0.81
N VAL A 49 -27.48 -8.00 -0.40
CA VAL A 49 -26.22 -7.32 -0.76
C VAL A 49 -25.99 -7.49 -2.27
N SER A 50 -25.52 -6.42 -2.91
CA SER A 50 -25.28 -6.38 -4.37
C SER A 50 -23.85 -6.78 -4.77
N ARG A 51 -22.88 -6.56 -3.86
CA ARG A 51 -21.47 -6.91 -4.07
C ARG A 51 -20.82 -7.35 -2.78
N VAL A 52 -19.96 -8.37 -2.84
CA VAL A 52 -19.15 -8.81 -1.70
C VAL A 52 -17.68 -8.48 -1.93
N ILE A 53 -17.10 -7.67 -1.04
CA ILE A 53 -15.65 -7.47 -0.98
C ILE A 53 -15.05 -8.63 -0.20
N LEU A 54 -14.33 -9.52 -0.90
CA LEU A 54 -13.78 -10.74 -0.32
C LEU A 54 -12.63 -10.45 0.67
N SER A 55 -12.47 -11.37 1.62
CA SER A 55 -11.38 -11.33 2.60
C SER A 55 -10.01 -11.34 1.92
N ARG A 56 -9.06 -10.56 2.45
CA ARG A 56 -7.67 -10.47 1.94
C ARG A 56 -6.83 -11.70 2.23
N GLU A 57 -7.38 -12.62 3.01
CA GLU A 57 -6.77 -13.85 3.50
C GLU A 57 -7.00 -15.04 2.56
N LEU A 58 -7.69 -14.84 1.43
CA LEU A 58 -7.98 -15.87 0.44
C LEU A 58 -6.90 -15.98 -0.64
N SER A 59 -6.66 -17.22 -1.08
CA SER A 59 -5.85 -17.52 -2.27
C SER A 59 -6.63 -17.36 -3.58
N LEU A 60 -5.91 -17.32 -4.71
CA LEU A 60 -6.55 -17.24 -6.04
C LEU A 60 -7.48 -18.43 -6.30
N ASP A 61 -7.07 -19.64 -5.90
CA ASP A 61 -7.86 -20.86 -6.11
C ASP A 61 -9.14 -20.84 -5.26
N GLU A 62 -9.08 -20.33 -4.02
CA GLU A 62 -10.27 -20.17 -3.18
C GLU A 62 -11.22 -19.12 -3.73
N ILE A 63 -10.68 -18.02 -4.27
CA ILE A 63 -11.46 -16.97 -4.92
C ILE A 63 -12.15 -17.52 -6.16
N GLU A 64 -11.46 -18.36 -6.94
CA GLU A 64 -12.04 -19.05 -8.09
C GLU A 64 -13.19 -19.99 -7.66
N ASP A 65 -13.00 -20.83 -6.64
CA ASP A 65 -14.08 -21.70 -6.13
C ASP A 65 -15.30 -20.88 -5.67
N ILE A 66 -15.08 -19.77 -4.96
CA ILE A 66 -16.16 -18.85 -4.55
C ILE A 66 -16.88 -18.30 -5.77
N ARG A 67 -16.14 -17.81 -6.77
CA ARG A 67 -16.70 -17.22 -7.99
C ARG A 67 -17.54 -18.22 -8.79
N GLN A 68 -17.04 -19.43 -8.97
CA GLN A 68 -17.75 -20.48 -9.71
C GLN A 68 -19.02 -20.94 -9.01
N ARG A 69 -19.05 -20.92 -7.66
CA ARG A 69 -20.24 -21.30 -6.88
C ARG A 69 -21.26 -20.16 -6.71
N CYS A 70 -20.84 -18.92 -6.96
CA CYS A 70 -21.64 -17.70 -6.81
C CYS A 70 -21.60 -16.85 -8.10
N PRO A 71 -22.04 -17.39 -9.26
CA PRO A 71 -21.89 -16.73 -10.56
C PRO A 71 -22.81 -15.51 -10.77
N ASP A 72 -23.77 -15.26 -9.88
CA ASP A 72 -24.71 -14.13 -9.98
C ASP A 72 -24.39 -12.99 -8.99
N MET A 73 -23.31 -13.12 -8.21
CA MET A 73 -22.88 -12.12 -7.23
C MET A 73 -21.71 -11.31 -7.79
N GLU A 74 -21.71 -9.98 -7.59
CA GLU A 74 -20.50 -9.19 -7.84
C GLU A 74 -19.46 -9.44 -6.75
N LEU A 75 -18.23 -9.77 -7.14
CA LEU A 75 -17.10 -9.96 -6.24
C LEU A 75 -16.05 -8.87 -6.44
N GLU A 76 -15.56 -8.34 -5.33
CA GLU A 76 -14.48 -7.36 -5.30
C GLU A 76 -13.30 -7.88 -4.48
N VAL A 77 -12.08 -7.70 -4.97
CA VAL A 77 -10.85 -8.17 -4.30
C VAL A 77 -9.83 -7.04 -4.17
N PHE A 78 -9.11 -6.99 -3.04
CA PHE A 78 -8.01 -6.04 -2.89
C PHE A 78 -6.81 -6.48 -3.71
N VAL A 79 -6.21 -5.56 -4.45
CA VAL A 79 -5.01 -5.85 -5.26
C VAL A 79 -3.80 -5.01 -4.89
N HIS A 80 -3.99 -3.94 -4.11
CA HIS A 80 -2.90 -3.04 -3.75
C HIS A 80 -3.09 -2.33 -2.41
N GLY A 81 -1.99 -2.13 -1.68
CA GLY A 81 -1.89 -1.28 -0.50
C GLY A 81 -1.71 -2.06 0.81
N ALA A 82 -2.06 -1.46 1.95
CA ALA A 82 -1.66 -2.05 3.24
C ALA A 82 -2.33 -3.41 3.51
N LEU A 83 -1.52 -4.47 3.58
CA LEU A 83 -1.96 -5.79 4.05
C LEU A 83 -2.01 -5.79 5.58
N CYS A 84 -3.11 -6.30 6.14
CA CYS A 84 -3.23 -6.46 7.58
C CYS A 84 -2.48 -7.70 8.04
N ILE A 85 -1.94 -7.59 9.25
CA ILE A 85 -1.31 -8.68 9.98
C ILE A 85 -2.30 -9.65 10.62
N ALA A 86 -3.39 -9.09 11.14
CA ALA A 86 -4.50 -9.80 11.71
C ALA A 86 -5.62 -9.89 10.68
N TYR A 87 -6.60 -10.76 10.95
CA TYR A 87 -7.82 -10.81 10.16
C TYR A 87 -8.41 -9.41 9.98
N SER A 88 -8.65 -9.07 8.72
CA SER A 88 -9.16 -7.77 8.30
C SER A 88 -10.32 -7.30 9.18
N GLY A 89 -10.20 -6.11 9.80
CA GLY A 89 -11.24 -5.52 10.66
C GLY A 89 -11.28 -6.00 12.12
N ARG A 90 -10.48 -7.01 12.51
CA ARG A 90 -10.49 -7.59 13.87
C ARG A 90 -9.23 -7.29 14.70
N CYS A 91 -8.43 -6.31 14.29
CA CYS A 91 -7.14 -6.01 14.90
C CYS A 91 -7.25 -5.16 16.19
N LEU A 92 -7.15 -5.79 17.37
CA LEU A 92 -7.21 -5.07 18.65
C LEU A 92 -6.04 -4.12 18.90
N LEU A 93 -4.89 -4.31 18.23
CA LEU A 93 -3.68 -3.49 18.46
C LEU A 93 -3.92 -1.99 18.28
N SER A 94 -4.64 -1.59 17.22
CA SER A 94 -4.91 -0.17 16.96
C SER A 94 -5.86 0.42 18.02
N GLY A 95 -6.87 -0.34 18.42
CA GLY A 95 -7.82 0.07 19.46
C GLY A 95 -7.16 0.19 20.82
N TYR A 96 -6.30 -0.77 21.17
CA TYR A 96 -5.60 -0.79 22.44
C TYR A 96 -4.55 0.33 22.53
N PHE A 97 -3.67 0.48 21.53
CA PHE A 97 -2.60 1.46 21.61
C PHE A 97 -3.03 2.89 21.35
N ASN A 98 -3.98 3.11 20.44
CA ASN A 98 -4.31 4.46 19.95
C ASN A 98 -5.77 4.85 20.15
N HIS A 99 -6.56 4.02 20.83
CA HIS A 99 -8.01 4.22 20.96
C HIS A 99 -8.70 4.42 19.60
N ARG A 100 -8.15 3.79 18.55
CA ARG A 100 -8.63 3.88 17.17
C ARG A 100 -9.16 2.55 16.71
N ASP A 101 -10.47 2.48 16.55
CA ASP A 101 -11.19 1.27 16.15
C ASP A 101 -10.77 0.81 14.74
N PRO A 102 -10.20 -0.41 14.61
CA PRO A 102 -9.85 -1.00 13.31
C PRO A 102 -11.07 -1.22 12.39
N ASN A 103 -12.27 -1.38 12.96
CA ASN A 103 -13.53 -1.65 12.25
C ASN A 103 -14.15 -0.35 11.69
N GLN A 104 -13.81 0.82 12.21
CA GLN A 104 -14.22 2.09 11.61
C GLN A 104 -13.24 2.61 10.53
N GLY A 105 -12.27 1.79 10.13
CA GLY A 105 -11.25 2.22 9.18
C GLY A 105 -10.31 3.30 9.74
N SER A 106 -10.25 3.45 11.06
CA SER A 106 -9.40 4.45 11.73
C SER A 106 -8.00 3.91 12.09
N CYS A 107 -7.69 2.68 11.66
CA CYS A 107 -6.45 1.96 11.96
C CYS A 107 -5.21 2.84 11.76
N THR A 108 -4.35 2.91 12.78
CA THR A 108 -3.10 3.70 12.76
C THR A 108 -1.91 2.98 12.14
N ASN A 109 -2.11 1.73 11.71
CA ASN A 109 -1.05 0.83 11.27
C ASN A 109 0.05 0.66 12.33
N SER A 110 -0.33 0.46 13.60
CA SER A 110 0.62 0.25 14.70
C SER A 110 1.56 -0.93 14.44
N CYS A 111 1.09 -1.99 13.79
CA CYS A 111 1.90 -3.10 13.27
C CYS A 111 2.90 -2.71 12.16
N ARG A 112 3.15 -1.42 11.96
CA ARG A 112 4.12 -0.87 11.01
C ARG A 112 4.90 0.27 11.65
N TRP A 113 4.84 0.50 12.95
CA TRP A 113 5.66 1.56 13.52
C TRP A 113 7.14 1.16 13.54
N LYS A 114 8.02 2.16 13.67
CA LYS A 114 9.44 1.91 13.88
C LYS A 114 9.62 1.64 15.37
N TYR A 115 9.88 0.39 15.70
CA TYR A 115 10.17 -0.04 17.05
C TYR A 115 11.68 -0.18 17.20
N THR A 116 12.21 0.31 18.32
CA THR A 116 13.59 0.05 18.72
C THR A 116 13.58 -0.98 19.83
N VAL A 117 14.51 -1.93 19.77
CA VAL A 117 14.63 -2.99 20.78
C VAL A 117 15.61 -2.52 21.86
N SER A 118 15.25 -2.74 23.12
CA SER A 118 16.15 -2.57 24.25
C SER A 118 16.21 -3.89 25.02
N GLU A 119 17.40 -4.28 25.47
CA GLU A 119 17.52 -5.38 26.43
C GLU A 119 16.85 -4.96 27.73
N ALA A 120 16.17 -5.88 28.40
CA ALA A 120 15.51 -5.61 29.65
C ALA A 120 15.78 -6.71 30.68
N ASP A 121 15.80 -6.34 31.95
CA ASP A 121 15.89 -7.27 33.07
C ASP A 121 14.61 -7.20 33.91
N ILE A 122 14.37 -8.24 34.69
CA ILE A 122 13.32 -8.26 35.69
C ILE A 122 13.96 -7.88 37.02
N ASN A 123 13.56 -6.73 37.57
CA ASN A 123 14.08 -6.27 38.86
C ASN A 123 13.54 -7.15 40.02
N GLU A 124 14.06 -6.94 41.23
CA GLU A 124 13.72 -7.76 42.41
C GLU A 124 12.23 -7.69 42.80
N THR A 125 11.48 -6.68 42.31
CA THR A 125 10.03 -6.54 42.51
C THR A 125 9.19 -7.20 41.41
N GLY A 126 9.82 -7.73 40.37
CA GLY A 126 9.16 -8.37 39.23
C GLY A 126 8.82 -7.41 38.09
N ASP A 127 9.26 -6.15 38.15
CA ASP A 127 9.04 -5.15 37.11
C ASP A 127 10.14 -5.24 36.04
N ILE A 128 9.76 -5.02 34.78
CA ILE A 128 10.65 -5.13 33.62
C ILE A 128 11.31 -3.76 33.37
N GLU A 129 12.63 -3.68 33.53
CA GLU A 129 13.41 -2.44 33.37
C GLU A 129 14.39 -2.54 32.19
N PRO A 130 14.52 -1.50 31.36
CA PRO A 130 15.48 -1.48 30.26
C PRO A 130 16.93 -1.41 30.80
N ILE A 131 17.80 -2.31 30.34
CA ILE A 131 19.23 -2.33 30.71
C ILE A 131 20.03 -1.45 29.75
N GLN A 132 19.87 -1.67 28.44
CA GLN A 132 20.63 -0.98 27.40
C GLN A 132 19.86 -1.01 26.08
N LYS A 133 19.91 0.10 25.34
CA LYS A 133 19.33 0.19 23.98
C LYS A 133 20.20 -0.62 23.03
N ILE A 134 19.65 -1.69 22.46
CA ILE A 134 20.33 -2.44 21.41
C ILE A 134 19.97 -1.76 20.08
N ASP A 135 20.96 -1.19 19.40
CA ASP A 135 20.79 -0.80 17.99
C ASP A 135 20.77 -2.07 17.13
N PHE A 136 19.63 -2.77 17.17
CA PHE A 136 19.38 -3.94 16.35
C PHE A 136 18.78 -3.49 15.02
N ASP A 137 19.61 -3.44 13.98
CA ASP A 137 19.12 -3.34 12.61
C ASP A 137 18.73 -4.74 12.11
N GLY A 138 17.47 -5.09 12.31
CA GLY A 138 16.91 -6.35 11.83
C GLY A 138 17.09 -6.56 10.31
N MET A 139 17.32 -5.52 9.51
CA MET A 139 17.61 -5.69 8.09
C MET A 139 19.04 -6.18 7.81
N SER A 140 20.01 -5.75 8.61
CA SER A 140 21.40 -6.19 8.50
C SER A 140 21.54 -7.68 8.84
N ALA A 141 20.81 -8.14 9.86
CA ALA A 141 20.78 -9.54 10.27
C ALA A 141 20.19 -10.46 9.18
N ILE A 142 19.11 -10.03 8.50
CA ILE A 142 18.45 -10.83 7.44
C ILE A 142 19.33 -11.02 6.19
N GLN A 143 20.30 -10.13 5.94
CA GLN A 143 21.21 -10.22 4.79
C GLN A 143 22.37 -11.20 4.99
N THR A 144 22.50 -11.80 6.18
CA THR A 144 23.58 -12.75 6.49
C THR A 144 23.08 -14.18 6.19
N PRO A 145 23.59 -14.87 5.13
CA PRO A 145 23.02 -16.13 4.66
C PRO A 145 23.12 -17.30 5.66
N GLU A 146 23.98 -17.17 6.67
CA GLU A 146 24.31 -18.23 7.63
C GLU A 146 23.25 -18.47 8.73
N LEU A 147 22.19 -17.65 8.78
CA LEU A 147 21.21 -17.67 9.87
C LEU A 147 20.06 -18.68 9.71
N PHE A 148 19.90 -19.35 8.56
CA PHE A 148 18.79 -20.28 8.33
C PHE A 148 19.22 -21.64 7.74
N PRO A 149 19.96 -22.49 8.48
CA PRO A 149 20.17 -23.87 8.08
C PRO A 149 18.92 -24.73 8.35
N GLU A 150 18.64 -25.68 7.45
CA GLU A 150 17.48 -26.61 7.41
C GLU A 150 17.38 -27.63 8.57
N GLN A 151 18.08 -27.44 9.69
CA GLN A 151 18.02 -28.37 10.82
C GLN A 151 17.38 -27.72 12.04
N THR A 152 16.52 -28.48 12.72
CA THR A 152 16.00 -28.18 14.06
C THR A 152 17.17 -27.92 15.00
N ARG A 153 17.50 -26.63 15.19
CA ARG A 153 18.47 -26.19 16.19
C ARG A 153 17.78 -26.09 17.53
N ASP A 154 18.49 -26.47 18.58
CA ASP A 154 18.13 -26.13 19.95
C ASP A 154 17.92 -24.61 20.08
N ARG A 155 16.94 -24.23 20.90
CA ARG A 155 16.51 -22.84 21.11
C ARG A 155 17.73 -21.96 21.45
N HIS A 156 17.89 -20.86 20.72
CA HIS A 156 19.01 -19.94 20.95
C HIS A 156 18.90 -19.31 22.35
N PRO A 157 19.95 -19.28 23.18
CA PRO A 157 19.86 -18.79 24.57
C PRO A 157 19.37 -17.33 24.73
N LEU A 158 19.48 -16.52 23.66
CA LEU A 158 18.96 -15.15 23.64
C LEU A 158 17.43 -15.09 23.49
N ALA A 159 16.77 -16.15 23.01
CA ALA A 159 15.31 -16.23 22.93
C ALA A 159 14.64 -16.45 24.30
N ASP A 160 15.42 -16.70 25.36
CA ASP A 160 14.94 -16.82 26.74
C ASP A 160 14.96 -15.48 27.49
N LYS A 161 15.44 -14.41 26.85
CA LYS A 161 15.51 -13.07 27.42
C LYS A 161 14.24 -12.26 27.15
N VAL A 162 13.95 -11.33 28.05
CA VAL A 162 12.88 -10.34 27.88
C VAL A 162 13.44 -9.10 27.19
N TYR A 163 12.75 -8.63 26.17
CA TYR A 163 13.12 -7.40 25.47
C TYR A 163 12.01 -6.37 25.60
N LEU A 164 12.37 -5.09 25.52
CA LEU A 164 11.40 -3.98 25.48
C LEU A 164 11.44 -3.31 24.10
N LEU A 165 10.26 -3.02 23.57
CA LEU A 165 10.07 -2.21 22.36
C LEU A 165 9.73 -0.78 22.75
N GLU A 166 10.42 0.18 22.14
CA GLU A 166 10.11 1.60 22.22
C GLU A 166 9.75 2.12 20.82
N GLU A 167 8.60 2.79 20.69
CA GLU A 167 8.22 3.44 19.43
C GLU A 167 8.80 4.86 19.34
N SER A 168 9.29 5.22 18.17
CA SER A 168 9.97 6.51 17.93
C SER A 168 9.17 7.77 18.30
N GLY A 169 7.83 7.73 18.20
CA GLY A 169 6.90 8.79 18.57
C GLY A 169 6.34 8.71 20.00
N ARG A 170 6.69 7.67 20.79
CA ARG A 170 6.27 7.49 22.19
C ARG A 170 7.44 7.13 23.10
N LYS A 171 8.32 8.10 23.31
CA LYS A 171 9.51 7.92 24.16
C LYS A 171 9.11 7.67 25.62
N GLY A 172 9.63 6.59 26.20
CA GLY A 172 9.36 6.18 27.58
C GLY A 172 8.17 5.23 27.79
N GLU A 173 7.38 4.93 26.75
CA GLU A 173 6.35 3.86 26.81
C GLU A 173 6.96 2.54 26.30
N LEU A 174 7.53 1.77 27.21
CA LEU A 174 8.21 0.51 26.89
C LEU A 174 7.21 -0.66 26.88
N MET A 175 7.29 -1.51 25.86
CA MET A 175 6.43 -2.67 25.71
C MET A 175 7.24 -3.97 25.76
N PRO A 176 6.94 -4.91 26.67
CA PRO A 176 7.66 -6.17 26.73
C PRO A 176 7.33 -7.06 25.53
N ILE A 177 8.36 -7.72 25.02
CA ILE A 177 8.22 -8.80 24.06
C ILE A 177 8.93 -10.04 24.60
N MET A 178 8.22 -11.17 24.48
CA MET A 178 8.63 -12.48 24.97
C MET A 178 8.39 -13.51 23.86
N GLU A 179 9.28 -14.48 23.76
CA GLU A 179 9.17 -15.63 22.86
C GLU A 179 8.64 -16.84 23.62
N ASP A 180 7.61 -17.51 23.11
CA ASP A 180 7.18 -18.83 23.58
C ASP A 180 7.40 -19.91 22.52
N GLU A 181 7.01 -21.16 22.80
CA GLU A 181 7.13 -22.31 21.89
C GLU A 181 6.36 -22.12 20.56
N PHE A 182 5.54 -21.07 20.43
CA PHE A 182 4.77 -20.71 19.24
C PHE A 182 5.28 -19.43 18.53
N GLY A 183 6.36 -18.81 19.02
CA GLY A 183 7.18 -17.79 18.35
C GLY A 183 7.00 -16.33 18.83
N THR A 184 7.97 -15.47 18.48
CA THR A 184 7.98 -14.02 18.75
C THR A 184 7.39 -13.21 17.59
N TYR A 185 6.46 -12.28 17.86
CA TYR A 185 5.78 -11.50 16.81
C TYR A 185 5.91 -9.97 17.01
N ILE A 186 6.88 -9.32 16.33
CA ILE A 186 7.19 -7.86 16.45
C ILE A 186 6.57 -7.01 15.30
N MET A 187 5.55 -7.55 14.67
CA MET A 187 5.57 -7.72 13.22
C MET A 187 5.53 -6.47 12.31
N ASN A 188 6.09 -6.65 11.10
CA ASN A 188 6.05 -5.76 9.94
C ASN A 188 5.16 -6.37 8.83
N SER A 189 4.10 -5.68 8.40
CA SER A 189 3.31 -6.09 7.23
C SER A 189 3.76 -5.35 5.97
N LYS A 190 4.21 -6.11 4.96
CA LYS A 190 4.47 -5.62 3.60
C LYS A 190 3.18 -5.05 2.99
N ASP A 191 3.30 -4.23 1.94
CA ASP A 191 2.15 -3.83 1.14
C ASP A 191 1.75 -4.96 0.18
N LEU A 192 0.45 -5.20 0.02
CA LEU A 192 -0.08 -6.04 -1.05
C LEU A 192 0.21 -5.38 -2.40
N ARG A 193 0.70 -6.17 -3.36
CA ARG A 193 0.80 -5.79 -4.78
C ARG A 193 0.58 -7.02 -5.65
N ALA A 194 -0.66 -7.16 -6.10
CA ALA A 194 -1.10 -8.28 -6.94
C ALA A 194 -1.27 -7.90 -8.42
N ILE A 195 -0.51 -6.91 -8.94
CA ILE A 195 -0.70 -6.42 -10.32
C ILE A 195 -0.49 -7.50 -11.38
N GLN A 196 0.39 -8.46 -11.12
CA GLN A 196 0.65 -9.61 -11.99
C GLN A 196 -0.48 -10.62 -12.03
N HIS A 197 -1.31 -10.65 -10.99
CA HIS A 197 -2.45 -11.55 -10.89
C HIS A 197 -3.69 -10.96 -11.57
N VAL A 198 -3.63 -9.73 -12.10
CA VAL A 198 -4.77 -9.09 -12.79
C VAL A 198 -5.28 -9.94 -13.95
N LYS A 199 -4.38 -10.57 -14.73
CA LYS A 199 -4.77 -11.50 -15.80
C LYS A 199 -5.60 -12.66 -15.24
N ARG A 200 -5.09 -13.34 -14.22
CA ARG A 200 -5.76 -14.47 -13.57
C ARG A 200 -7.10 -14.07 -12.93
N LEU A 201 -7.14 -12.92 -12.24
CA LEU A 201 -8.38 -12.39 -11.63
C LEU A 201 -9.43 -12.04 -12.70
N THR A 202 -9.01 -11.57 -13.87
CA THR A 202 -9.89 -11.32 -15.02
C THR A 202 -10.43 -12.64 -15.57
N GLU A 203 -9.58 -13.66 -15.74
CA GLU A 203 -9.98 -15.01 -16.17
C GLU A 203 -10.96 -15.69 -15.20
N ILE A 204 -10.77 -15.51 -13.89
CA ILE A 204 -11.70 -16.00 -12.86
C ILE A 204 -13.07 -15.36 -13.01
N GLY A 205 -13.15 -14.10 -13.48
CA GLY A 205 -14.39 -13.34 -13.60
C GLY A 205 -14.67 -12.45 -12.38
N ILE A 206 -13.63 -11.85 -11.80
CA ILE A 206 -13.79 -10.86 -10.72
C ILE A 206 -14.25 -9.51 -11.29
N ASP A 207 -15.30 -8.95 -10.69
CA ASP A 207 -16.01 -7.77 -11.21
C ASP A 207 -15.30 -6.45 -10.87
N SER A 208 -14.62 -6.40 -9.71
CA SER A 208 -14.00 -5.17 -9.21
C SER A 208 -12.67 -5.43 -8.51
N LEU A 209 -11.68 -4.58 -8.81
CA LEU A 209 -10.38 -4.57 -8.14
C LEU A 209 -10.29 -3.35 -7.21
N LYS A 210 -9.89 -3.59 -5.97
CA LYS A 210 -9.81 -2.56 -4.92
C LYS A 210 -8.37 -2.17 -4.60
N ILE A 211 -8.10 -0.87 -4.56
CA ILE A 211 -6.82 -0.28 -4.17
C ILE A 211 -7.03 0.48 -2.87
N GLU A 212 -6.18 0.23 -1.86
CA GLU A 212 -6.18 0.98 -0.60
C GLU A 212 -5.46 2.32 -0.79
N GLY A 213 -6.24 3.39 -0.92
CA GLY A 213 -5.78 4.76 -1.10
C GLY A 213 -5.93 5.66 0.13
N ARG A 214 -6.52 5.17 1.24
CA ARG A 214 -6.74 5.99 2.44
C ARG A 214 -5.38 6.46 2.98
N THR A 215 -5.28 7.74 3.34
CA THR A 215 -4.04 8.42 3.78
C THR A 215 -2.92 8.51 2.74
N LYS A 216 -3.15 8.06 1.50
CA LYS A 216 -2.16 8.15 0.42
C LYS A 216 -2.30 9.49 -0.31
N SER A 217 -1.20 9.95 -0.91
CA SER A 217 -1.23 11.15 -1.76
C SER A 217 -2.07 10.90 -3.02
N HIS A 218 -2.64 11.95 -3.60
CA HIS A 218 -3.31 11.84 -4.90
C HIS A 218 -2.35 11.35 -6.00
N TYR A 219 -1.05 11.64 -5.91
CA TYR A 219 -0.03 11.05 -6.79
C TYR A 219 0.00 9.53 -6.70
N TYR A 220 0.02 8.97 -5.49
CA TYR A 220 -0.04 7.51 -5.30
C TYR A 220 -1.31 6.91 -5.91
N VAL A 221 -2.47 7.52 -5.64
CA VAL A 221 -3.76 7.03 -6.14
C VAL A 221 -3.82 7.10 -7.66
N ALA A 222 -3.39 8.21 -8.27
CA ALA A 222 -3.36 8.38 -9.72
C ALA A 222 -2.45 7.35 -10.40
N ARG A 223 -1.23 7.17 -9.87
CA ARG A 223 -0.25 6.22 -10.42
C ARG A 223 -0.70 4.79 -10.30
N THR A 224 -1.13 4.36 -9.10
CA THR A 224 -1.63 3.01 -8.90
C THR A 224 -2.84 2.73 -9.81
N ALA A 225 -3.83 3.62 -9.85
CA ALA A 225 -5.00 3.45 -10.71
C ALA A 225 -4.63 3.33 -12.19
N GLN A 226 -3.73 4.18 -12.69
CA GLN A 226 -3.28 4.15 -14.09
C GLN A 226 -2.58 2.82 -14.44
N LEU A 227 -1.71 2.33 -13.57
CA LEU A 227 -0.95 1.09 -13.81
C LEU A 227 -1.85 -0.15 -13.74
N TYR A 228 -2.76 -0.23 -12.78
CA TYR A 228 -3.74 -1.31 -12.73
C TYR A 228 -4.73 -1.25 -13.88
N ARG A 229 -5.12 -0.05 -14.35
CA ARG A 229 -5.95 0.10 -15.55
C ARG A 229 -5.25 -0.43 -16.79
N ALA A 230 -3.95 -0.17 -16.95
CA ALA A 230 -3.16 -0.75 -18.04
C ALA A 230 -3.15 -2.28 -17.97
N ALA A 231 -2.90 -2.86 -16.79
CA ALA A 231 -2.92 -4.31 -16.60
C ALA A 231 -4.30 -4.93 -16.91
N ILE A 232 -5.40 -4.27 -16.52
CA ILE A 232 -6.77 -4.69 -16.87
C ILE A 232 -6.96 -4.66 -18.39
N ASN A 233 -6.56 -3.56 -19.05
CA ASN A 233 -6.72 -3.40 -20.49
C ASN A 233 -5.91 -4.45 -21.29
N ASP A 234 -4.75 -4.87 -20.78
CA ASP A 234 -3.97 -5.95 -21.36
C ASP A 234 -4.67 -7.30 -21.17
N ALA A 235 -5.11 -7.60 -19.94
CA ALA A 235 -5.82 -8.84 -19.62
C ALA A 235 -7.10 -9.02 -20.44
N VAL A 236 -7.96 -7.99 -20.51
CA VAL A 236 -9.23 -8.01 -21.27
C VAL A 236 -8.97 -8.18 -22.77
N ALA A 237 -7.87 -7.64 -23.28
CA ALA A 237 -7.48 -7.81 -24.68
C ALA A 237 -6.74 -9.12 -24.99
N GLY A 238 -6.56 -10.00 -23.99
CA GLY A 238 -5.82 -11.25 -24.13
C GLY A 238 -4.31 -11.06 -24.34
N ARG A 239 -3.75 -9.89 -24.00
CA ARG A 239 -2.30 -9.65 -24.06
C ARG A 239 -1.61 -10.24 -22.83
N GLU A 240 -0.34 -10.62 -23.01
CA GLU A 240 0.50 -11.01 -21.88
C GLU A 240 0.79 -9.83 -20.95
N PHE A 241 1.09 -10.15 -19.69
CA PHE A 241 1.36 -9.15 -18.66
C PHE A 241 2.64 -8.36 -18.96
N ASP A 242 2.54 -7.02 -18.99
CA ASP A 242 3.70 -6.13 -19.08
C ASP A 242 4.48 -6.08 -17.75
N ALA A 243 5.59 -6.81 -17.70
CA ALA A 243 6.46 -6.85 -16.52
C ALA A 243 7.05 -5.48 -16.14
N THR A 244 7.07 -4.49 -17.04
CA THR A 244 7.56 -3.13 -16.70
C THR A 244 6.66 -2.42 -15.67
N LEU A 245 5.40 -2.86 -15.52
CA LEU A 245 4.46 -2.32 -14.53
C LEU A 245 4.94 -2.53 -13.10
N TYR A 246 5.72 -3.58 -12.83
CA TYR A 246 6.34 -3.79 -11.52
C TYR A 246 7.26 -2.64 -11.12
N GLY A 247 8.21 -2.30 -12.00
CA GLY A 247 9.18 -1.26 -11.75
C GLY A 247 8.55 0.13 -11.58
N LYS A 248 7.41 0.37 -12.26
CA LYS A 248 6.65 1.62 -12.14
C LYS A 248 5.93 1.73 -10.78
N LEU A 249 5.45 0.61 -10.22
CA LEU A 249 4.88 0.58 -8.86
C LEU A 249 5.94 0.70 -7.75
N GLU A 250 7.14 0.14 -7.95
CA GLU A 250 8.26 0.30 -7.01
C GLU A 250 8.68 1.76 -6.77
N GLY A 251 8.44 2.64 -7.75
CA GLY A 251 8.67 4.08 -7.62
C GLY A 251 7.70 4.80 -6.68
N LEU A 252 6.71 4.09 -6.12
CA LEU A 252 5.80 4.62 -5.11
C LEU A 252 6.28 4.27 -3.70
N ALA A 253 6.10 5.17 -2.74
CA ALA A 253 6.45 4.91 -1.35
C ALA A 253 5.65 3.73 -0.78
N ASN A 254 6.34 2.63 -0.51
CA ASN A 254 5.86 1.35 0.03
C ASN A 254 6.86 0.76 1.06
N ARG A 255 6.47 -0.32 1.77
CA ARG A 255 7.33 -1.01 2.76
C ARG A 255 7.81 -2.37 2.29
N GLY A 256 8.10 -2.49 1.00
CA GLY A 256 8.24 -3.76 0.31
C GLY A 256 6.88 -4.30 -0.09
N TYR A 257 6.86 -5.10 -1.16
CA TYR A 257 5.66 -5.70 -1.70
C TYR A 257 5.57 -7.20 -1.43
N THR A 258 4.35 -7.69 -1.28
CA THR A 258 4.02 -9.12 -1.18
C THR A 258 2.78 -9.41 -2.03
N ASP A 259 2.67 -10.65 -2.48
CA ASP A 259 1.46 -11.16 -3.14
C ASP A 259 0.37 -11.49 -2.10
N GLY A 260 0.71 -11.40 -0.82
CA GLY A 260 -0.20 -11.69 0.29
C GLY A 260 -0.62 -13.15 0.26
N PHE A 261 -1.89 -13.41 0.55
CA PHE A 261 -2.44 -14.76 0.58
C PHE A 261 -2.84 -15.30 -0.79
N TYR A 262 -2.73 -14.50 -1.86
CA TYR A 262 -3.00 -14.97 -3.23
C TYR A 262 -2.15 -16.19 -3.59
N MET A 263 -0.96 -16.30 -3.00
CA MET A 263 -0.14 -17.51 -3.00
C MET A 263 0.12 -17.95 -1.55
N ARG A 264 -0.47 -19.08 -1.13
CA ARG A 264 -0.33 -19.59 0.26
C ARG A 264 1.10 -19.96 0.64
N HIS A 265 1.89 -20.40 -0.34
CA HIS A 265 3.29 -20.78 -0.17
C HIS A 265 4.11 -20.18 -1.31
N PRO A 266 4.51 -18.90 -1.24
CA PRO A 266 5.54 -18.41 -2.14
C PRO A 266 6.82 -19.20 -1.83
N ASN A 267 7.47 -19.75 -2.86
CA ASN A 267 8.75 -20.42 -2.71
C ASN A 267 9.68 -19.50 -1.90
N GLN A 268 10.30 -20.00 -0.82
CA GLN A 268 11.12 -19.19 0.10
C GLN A 268 12.21 -18.38 -0.61
N GLN A 269 12.67 -18.86 -1.78
CA GLN A 269 13.60 -18.14 -2.67
C GLN A 269 13.07 -16.80 -3.21
N TYR A 270 11.76 -16.57 -3.25
CA TYR A 270 11.13 -15.30 -3.67
C TYR A 270 10.81 -14.36 -2.50
N GLN A 271 10.98 -14.80 -1.24
CA GLN A 271 10.79 -13.92 -0.08
C GLN A 271 11.98 -12.99 0.17
N ASN A 272 13.15 -13.36 -0.32
CA ASN A 272 14.35 -12.54 -0.35
C ASN A 272 14.52 -11.91 -1.73
N TYR A 273 15.23 -10.78 -1.77
CA TYR A 273 15.38 -9.85 -2.90
C TYR A 273 14.20 -8.90 -3.08
N LEU A 274 14.14 -7.86 -2.23
CA LEU A 274 14.14 -6.44 -2.61
C LEU A 274 13.97 -5.61 -1.32
N LYS A 275 15.02 -4.82 -1.01
CA LYS A 275 15.21 -3.86 0.09
C LYS A 275 13.92 -3.46 0.86
N SER A 276 13.90 -3.61 2.19
CA SER A 276 12.74 -3.27 3.06
C SER A 276 12.52 -1.76 3.29
N HIS A 277 13.10 -0.91 2.45
CA HIS A 277 12.87 0.52 2.44
C HIS A 277 12.58 0.98 1.01
N SER A 278 11.52 1.78 0.84
CA SER A 278 11.35 2.57 -0.37
C SER A 278 12.42 3.64 -0.44
N VAL A 279 13.54 3.31 -1.07
CA VAL A 279 14.21 4.33 -1.87
C VAL A 279 13.35 4.42 -3.11
N SER A 280 12.63 5.53 -3.32
CA SER A 280 12.10 5.80 -4.65
C SER A 280 13.31 6.01 -5.56
N SER A 281 13.85 4.92 -6.07
CA SER A 281 15.12 4.86 -6.78
C SER A 281 14.95 5.21 -8.25
N LYS A 282 13.70 5.30 -8.72
CA LYS A 282 13.36 5.53 -10.13
C LYS A 282 12.63 6.85 -10.38
N GLN A 283 11.72 7.27 -9.50
CA GLN A 283 10.88 8.46 -9.76
C GLN A 283 10.49 9.26 -8.51
N GLN A 284 10.75 10.56 -8.51
CA GLN A 284 10.35 11.45 -7.43
C GLN A 284 9.16 12.32 -7.85
N PHE A 285 8.07 12.33 -7.08
CA PHE A 285 6.97 13.26 -7.33
C PHE A 285 7.44 14.70 -7.07
N VAL A 286 7.36 15.58 -8.06
CA VAL A 286 7.96 16.93 -7.99
C VAL A 286 6.94 18.06 -8.03
N GLY A 287 5.75 17.86 -8.60
CA GLY A 287 4.75 18.93 -8.65
C GLY A 287 3.43 18.58 -9.32
N GLU A 288 2.51 19.51 -9.25
CA GLU A 288 1.18 19.46 -9.88
C GLU A 288 1.06 20.57 -10.93
N ILE A 289 0.47 20.27 -12.09
CA ILE A 289 0.21 21.28 -13.12
C ILE A 289 -1.13 21.96 -12.78
N GLU A 290 -1.08 23.25 -12.45
CA GLU A 290 -2.28 24.03 -12.11
C GLU A 290 -2.97 24.58 -13.36
N SER A 291 -2.20 24.98 -14.36
CA SER A 291 -2.70 25.56 -15.61
C SER A 291 -1.64 25.50 -16.70
N PHE A 292 -2.08 25.57 -17.95
CA PHE A 292 -1.22 25.65 -19.13
C PHE A 292 -1.71 26.77 -20.05
N ASP A 293 -0.80 27.67 -20.40
CA ASP A 293 -1.06 28.75 -21.35
C ASP A 293 -0.60 28.34 -22.75
N ILE A 294 -1.58 28.23 -23.67
CA ILE A 294 -1.35 27.81 -25.06
C ILE A 294 -0.55 28.87 -25.83
N ALA A 295 -0.69 30.17 -25.50
CA ALA A 295 -0.03 31.24 -26.23
C ALA A 295 1.48 31.29 -25.94
N THR A 296 1.86 31.02 -24.70
CA THR A 296 3.26 31.07 -24.24
C THR A 296 3.92 29.69 -24.18
N GLY A 297 3.16 28.60 -24.15
CA GLY A 297 3.66 27.24 -23.94
C GLY A 297 4.06 26.95 -22.48
N LEU A 298 3.69 27.84 -21.55
CA LEU A 298 4.11 27.76 -20.16
C LEU A 298 3.03 27.11 -19.28
N ALA A 299 3.45 26.12 -18.49
CA ALA A 299 2.65 25.48 -17.47
C ALA A 299 3.00 26.02 -16.09
N LYS A 300 1.99 26.42 -15.32
CA LYS A 300 2.14 26.82 -13.92
C LYS A 300 2.15 25.58 -13.03
N ILE A 301 3.21 25.43 -12.24
CA ILE A 301 3.47 24.23 -11.43
C ILE A 301 3.46 24.57 -9.94
N SER A 302 2.66 23.82 -9.17
CA SER A 302 2.76 23.77 -7.71
C SER A 302 3.87 22.81 -7.31
N VAL A 303 5.01 23.33 -6.84
CA VAL A 303 6.21 22.53 -6.55
C VAL A 303 6.05 21.81 -5.22
N LYS A 304 6.42 20.52 -5.20
CA LYS A 304 6.47 19.68 -3.99
C LYS A 304 7.89 19.26 -3.62
N ASN A 305 8.69 18.90 -4.61
CA ASN A 305 10.11 18.53 -4.43
C ASN A 305 10.98 19.23 -5.46
N LYS A 306 12.28 19.29 -5.18
CA LYS A 306 13.26 19.94 -6.04
C LYS A 306 13.36 19.27 -7.41
N PHE A 307 13.49 20.09 -8.45
CA PHE A 307 13.89 19.68 -9.80
C PHE A 307 14.67 20.81 -10.49
N ILE A 308 15.51 20.47 -11.47
CA ILE A 308 16.44 21.40 -12.14
C ILE A 308 16.33 21.32 -13.65
N ILE A 309 16.76 22.36 -14.35
CA ILE A 309 16.91 22.32 -15.82
C ILE A 309 17.82 21.16 -16.21
N GLY A 310 17.42 20.40 -17.22
CA GLY A 310 18.06 19.16 -17.67
C GLY A 310 17.46 17.88 -17.09
N ASP A 311 16.66 17.96 -16.01
CA ASP A 311 15.99 16.78 -15.46
C ASP A 311 15.02 16.16 -16.48
N SER A 312 14.98 14.82 -16.51
CA SER A 312 13.94 14.07 -17.22
C SER A 312 12.68 14.02 -16.36
N LEU A 313 11.58 14.59 -16.85
CA LEU A 313 10.30 14.63 -16.16
C LEU A 313 9.27 13.74 -16.87
N GLU A 314 8.55 12.90 -16.13
CA GLU A 314 7.34 12.23 -16.57
C GLU A 314 6.13 13.12 -16.23
N VAL A 315 5.45 13.60 -17.28
CA VAL A 315 4.15 14.26 -17.20
C VAL A 315 3.07 13.19 -17.21
N ILE A 316 2.33 13.10 -16.12
CA ILE A 316 1.32 12.06 -15.88
C ILE A 316 -0.05 12.70 -16.07
N THR A 317 -0.80 12.24 -17.07
CA THR A 317 -2.15 12.76 -17.36
C THR A 317 -3.16 11.59 -17.37
N PRO A 318 -4.46 11.87 -17.19
CA PRO A 318 -5.50 10.85 -17.36
C PRO A 318 -5.49 10.16 -18.73
N GLN A 319 -4.98 10.83 -19.77
CA GLN A 319 -4.89 10.31 -21.14
C GLN A 319 -3.61 9.52 -21.42
N GLY A 320 -2.63 9.53 -20.50
CA GLY A 320 -1.36 8.85 -20.65
C GLY A 320 -0.17 9.67 -20.16
N ASN A 321 1.00 9.06 -20.20
CA ASN A 321 2.22 9.69 -19.72
C ASN A 321 3.10 10.14 -20.89
N LYS A 322 3.82 11.24 -20.68
CA LYS A 322 4.82 11.73 -21.62
C LYS A 322 6.09 12.08 -20.88
N THR A 323 7.24 11.67 -21.40
CA THR A 323 8.54 12.06 -20.86
C THR A 323 9.03 13.30 -21.60
N ILE A 324 9.52 14.28 -20.85
CA ILE A 324 10.14 15.50 -21.36
C ILE A 324 11.49 15.72 -20.68
N THR A 325 12.36 16.50 -21.33
CA THR A 325 13.55 17.06 -20.70
C THR A 325 13.23 18.51 -20.33
N LEU A 326 13.44 18.89 -19.07
CA LEU A 326 13.16 20.25 -18.63
C LEU A 326 14.17 21.23 -19.23
N GLN A 327 13.70 22.21 -19.99
CA GLN A 327 14.56 23.18 -20.69
C GLN A 327 14.55 24.57 -20.04
N HIS A 328 13.44 24.95 -19.41
CA HIS A 328 13.22 26.30 -18.90
C HIS A 328 12.40 26.28 -17.62
N ILE A 329 12.79 27.12 -16.66
CA ILE A 329 12.05 27.40 -15.43
C ILE A 329 12.07 28.91 -15.23
N GLU A 330 10.94 29.48 -14.84
CA GLU A 330 10.83 30.88 -14.41
C GLU A 330 9.93 31.02 -13.18
N ASN A 331 10.12 32.10 -12.42
CA ASN A 331 9.20 32.47 -11.35
C ASN A 331 7.91 33.10 -11.91
N LEU A 332 7.00 33.51 -11.03
CA LEU A 332 5.75 34.16 -11.45
C LEU A 332 5.97 35.54 -12.08
N ASP A 333 7.10 36.19 -11.81
CA ASP A 333 7.51 37.49 -12.35
C ASP A 333 8.20 37.38 -13.72
N GLY A 334 8.44 36.17 -14.23
CA GLY A 334 9.08 35.91 -15.53
C GLY A 334 10.60 35.90 -15.49
N GLU A 335 11.20 35.91 -14.30
CA GLU A 335 12.65 35.80 -14.13
C GLU A 335 13.08 34.34 -14.23
N ALA A 336 14.10 34.07 -15.04
CA ALA A 336 14.61 32.72 -15.25
C ALA A 336 15.22 32.14 -13.96
N MET A 337 14.96 30.85 -13.71
CA MET A 337 15.47 30.11 -12.56
C MET A 337 16.27 28.90 -13.04
N SER A 338 17.35 28.56 -12.35
CA SER A 338 18.11 27.33 -12.62
C SER A 338 17.48 26.07 -12.01
N GLN A 339 16.64 26.26 -10.98
CA GLN A 339 16.00 25.17 -10.25
C GLN A 339 14.67 25.60 -9.63
N ALA A 340 13.76 24.65 -9.47
CA ALA A 340 12.63 24.75 -8.56
C ALA A 340 13.06 24.22 -7.18
N PRO A 341 13.09 25.04 -6.12
CA PRO A 341 13.75 24.69 -4.85
C PRO A 341 13.00 23.67 -3.98
N GLY A 342 11.68 23.50 -4.15
CA GLY A 342 10.89 22.50 -3.43
C GLY A 342 9.51 22.98 -2.99
N GLY A 343 8.92 22.29 -2.01
CA GLY A 343 7.60 22.59 -1.47
C GLY A 343 7.40 24.07 -1.11
N GLY A 344 6.25 24.63 -1.48
CA GLY A 344 5.87 26.02 -1.19
C GLY A 344 6.18 27.02 -2.31
N TYR A 345 6.87 26.58 -3.36
CA TYR A 345 7.13 27.40 -4.55
C TYR A 345 6.12 27.14 -5.66
N THR A 346 5.89 28.16 -6.45
CA THR A 346 5.17 28.08 -7.71
C THR A 346 6.09 28.58 -8.81
N VAL A 347 6.25 27.79 -9.88
CA VAL A 347 7.11 28.13 -11.02
C VAL A 347 6.34 27.95 -12.32
N ARG A 348 6.83 28.53 -13.42
CA ARG A 348 6.39 28.17 -14.76
C ARG A 348 7.48 27.39 -15.48
N ILE A 349 7.07 26.36 -16.23
CA ILE A 349 7.96 25.55 -17.06
C ILE A 349 7.40 25.43 -18.47
N ASN A 350 8.26 25.22 -19.46
CA ASN A 350 7.81 24.95 -20.82
C ASN A 350 7.29 23.50 -20.92
N LEU A 351 6.08 23.32 -21.46
CA LEU A 351 5.49 22.01 -21.77
C LEU A 351 4.99 21.99 -23.22
N PRO A 352 5.02 20.82 -23.90
CA PRO A 352 4.42 20.70 -25.23
C PRO A 352 2.92 20.99 -25.18
N GLN A 353 2.29 21.32 -26.31
CA GLN A 353 0.85 21.54 -26.33
C GLN A 353 0.09 20.25 -25.92
N GLY A 354 -0.86 20.38 -25.00
CA GLY A 354 -1.62 19.25 -24.48
C GLY A 354 -2.70 19.65 -23.50
N ASN A 355 -3.53 18.68 -23.12
CA ASN A 355 -4.46 18.83 -22.01
C ASN A 355 -3.76 18.38 -20.72
N TYR A 356 -3.66 19.29 -19.76
CA TYR A 356 -2.99 19.06 -18.49
C TYR A 356 -3.94 19.10 -17.29
N ASP A 357 -5.25 18.95 -17.53
CA ASP A 357 -6.21 18.81 -16.43
C ASP A 357 -5.84 17.63 -15.52
N LYS A 358 -5.70 17.91 -14.21
CA LYS A 358 -5.26 16.97 -13.17
C LYS A 358 -3.89 16.33 -13.43
N ALA A 359 -3.04 16.99 -14.20
CA ALA A 359 -1.73 16.44 -14.55
C ALA A 359 -0.71 16.59 -13.41
N LEU A 360 0.12 15.57 -13.25
CA LEU A 360 1.14 15.48 -12.21
C LEU A 360 2.53 15.39 -12.86
N LEU A 361 3.55 15.83 -12.13
CA LEU A 361 4.94 15.77 -12.57
C LEU A 361 5.76 14.88 -11.63
N ALA A 362 6.47 13.92 -12.21
CA ALA A 362 7.49 13.13 -11.53
C ALA A 362 8.84 13.30 -12.23
N ARG A 363 9.92 13.43 -11.48
CA ARG A 363 11.29 13.41 -12.00
C ARG A 363 11.80 11.99 -12.06
N ASN A 364 12.31 11.57 -13.21
CA ASN A 364 13.03 10.31 -13.36
C ASN A 364 14.42 10.46 -12.74
N LEU A 365 14.75 9.57 -11.82
CA LEU A 365 16.07 9.51 -11.19
C LEU A 365 16.93 8.54 -12.01
N SER A 366 18.11 8.98 -12.40
CA SER A 366 19.11 8.09 -13.00
C SER A 366 19.50 7.03 -11.96
N PRO A 367 19.76 5.78 -12.37
CA PRO A 367 20.39 4.82 -11.47
C PRO A 367 21.76 5.41 -11.10
N GLU A 368 21.92 5.88 -9.87
CA GLU A 368 23.26 6.08 -9.33
C GLU A 368 23.94 4.72 -9.37
N PHE A 369 25.05 4.62 -10.11
CA PHE A 369 25.97 3.50 -9.98
C PHE A 369 26.30 3.43 -8.49
N ILE A 370 25.81 2.38 -7.83
CA ILE A 370 26.29 2.00 -6.52
C ILE A 370 27.76 1.63 -6.77
N THR A 371 28.67 2.57 -6.55
CA THR A 371 30.10 2.28 -6.45
C THR A 371 30.28 1.53 -5.14
N ASP A 372 30.91 0.35 -5.27
CA ASP A 372 31.09 -0.71 -4.27
C ASP A 372 31.39 -0.27 -2.82
#